data_AF-A0A316TFR6-F1
#
_entry.id   AF-A0A316TFR6-F1
#
_cell.length_a   1.000
_cell.length_b   1.000
_cell.length_c   1.000
_cell.angle_alpha   90.00
_cell.angle_beta   90.00
_cell.angle_gamma   90.00
#
_symmetry.space_group_name_H-M   'P 1'
#
loop_
_entity.id
_entity.type
_entity.pdbx_description
1 polymer ?
#
loop_
_entity_poly.entity_id
_entity_poly.type
_entity_poly.pdbx_seq_one_letter_code
_entity_poly.pdbx_strand_id
1 'polypeptide(L)'
;MPDQPDPPEKWRVYKEDKTPDPEPPLSVHPPTSNPPQVPYGQSSSYNPVVITSSGTSAAPKIVLLVVALLVLGGVVAGAIAIFAAVGGVGGLGGGIDAKDPEDFEEFTEEFEKKFGRTDVQSVNLYTDYIIVYLPYSEDRDDDRQIGYTWRGGDEFEEWHRSTSTEPTFDLTEIDTSAIDGMCDSVLSRADGATPDDCYIFLRKPPDGSEGWYRASASDSFNRSVWTEYDLNGVEVGRSE
;
A
#
# COMPACT_ATOMS: atom_id res chain seq x y z
N MET A 1 -21.63 -23.00 -18.16
CA MET A 1 -20.18 -22.95 -17.94
C MET A 1 -19.58 -24.00 -18.85
N PRO A 2 -18.74 -23.64 -19.83
CA PRO A 2 -18.10 -24.64 -20.69
C PRO A 2 -17.17 -25.51 -19.85
N ASP A 3 -17.24 -26.83 -20.06
CA ASP A 3 -16.42 -27.83 -19.37
C ASP A 3 -14.94 -27.52 -19.59
N GLN A 4 -14.24 -27.21 -18.51
CA GLN A 4 -12.79 -27.11 -18.51
C GLN A 4 -12.25 -28.54 -18.62
N PRO A 5 -11.40 -28.85 -19.61
CA PRO A 5 -10.90 -30.20 -19.81
C PRO A 5 -10.09 -30.67 -18.60
N ASP A 6 -10.28 -31.92 -18.21
CA ASP A 6 -9.52 -32.52 -17.11
C ASP A 6 -8.01 -32.43 -17.38
N PRO A 7 -7.20 -32.12 -16.34
CA PRO A 7 -5.76 -32.11 -16.48
C PRO A 7 -5.26 -33.51 -16.88
N PRO A 8 -4.20 -33.60 -17.70
CA PRO A 8 -3.69 -34.90 -18.15
C PRO A 8 -3.20 -35.74 -16.97
N GLU A 9 -3.53 -37.04 -16.97
CA GLU A 9 -3.14 -38.00 -15.92
C GLU A 9 -1.62 -38.07 -15.66
N LYS A 10 -0.81 -37.66 -16.64
CA LYS A 10 0.66 -37.67 -16.55
C LYS A 10 1.24 -36.43 -17.21
N TRP A 11 1.94 -35.63 -16.41
CA TRP A 11 2.83 -34.60 -16.91
C TRP A 11 3.95 -35.27 -17.72
N ARG A 12 4.18 -34.79 -18.94
CA ARG A 12 5.31 -35.27 -19.75
C ARG A 12 6.60 -34.81 -19.06
N VAL A 13 7.43 -35.77 -18.63
CA VAL A 13 8.79 -35.48 -18.16
C VAL A 13 9.54 -34.81 -19.32
N TYR A 14 10.06 -33.60 -19.09
CA TYR A 14 10.87 -32.89 -20.07
C TYR A 14 12.07 -33.77 -20.44
N LYS A 15 12.15 -34.15 -21.72
CA LYS A 15 13.36 -34.75 -22.28
C LYS A 15 14.19 -33.61 -22.82
N GLU A 16 15.33 -33.40 -22.20
CA GLU A 16 16.36 -32.49 -22.68
C GLU A 16 16.62 -32.77 -24.17
N ASP A 17 16.39 -31.76 -25.00
CA ASP A 17 16.64 -31.85 -26.44
C ASP A 17 18.16 -31.93 -26.64
N LYS A 18 18.64 -33.09 -27.07
CA LYS A 18 20.06 -33.34 -27.32
C LYS A 18 20.55 -32.72 -28.63
N THR A 19 19.63 -32.13 -29.39
CA THR A 19 19.88 -31.43 -30.63
C THR A 19 19.30 -30.03 -30.51
N PRO A 20 19.86 -29.17 -29.64
CA PRO A 20 19.47 -27.77 -29.62
C PRO A 20 19.62 -27.22 -31.04
N ASP A 21 18.53 -26.65 -31.57
CA ASP A 21 18.58 -26.00 -32.87
C ASP A 21 19.74 -24.99 -32.85
N PRO A 22 20.56 -24.95 -33.92
CA PRO A 22 21.65 -23.98 -33.98
C PRO A 22 21.07 -22.59 -33.80
N GLU A 23 21.63 -21.81 -32.86
CA GLU A 23 21.21 -20.42 -32.65
C GLU A 23 21.20 -19.70 -34.01
N PRO A 24 20.11 -18.98 -34.33
CA PRO A 24 20.08 -18.18 -35.55
C PRO A 24 21.27 -17.21 -35.49
N PRO A 25 21.98 -16.99 -36.61
CA PRO A 25 23.10 -16.06 -36.63
C PRO A 25 22.63 -14.72 -36.08
N LEU A 26 23.36 -14.20 -35.09
CA LEU A 26 23.10 -12.90 -34.50
C LEU A 26 22.89 -11.90 -35.63
N SER A 27 21.66 -11.39 -35.77
CA SER A 27 21.39 -10.29 -36.70
C SER A 27 22.29 -9.14 -36.28
N VAL A 28 23.27 -8.83 -37.12
CA VAL A 28 24.09 -7.62 -36.97
C VAL A 28 23.16 -6.45 -37.21
N HIS A 29 22.52 -5.97 -36.14
CA HIS A 29 21.74 -4.76 -36.20
C HIS A 29 22.70 -3.62 -36.58
N PRO A 30 22.39 -2.82 -37.62
CA PRO A 30 23.20 -1.66 -37.95
C PRO A 30 23.26 -0.72 -36.74
N PRO A 31 24.33 0.08 -36.58
CA PRO A 31 24.43 1.02 -35.47
C PRO A 31 23.19 1.90 -35.47
N THR A 32 22.40 1.77 -34.41
CA THR A 32 21.20 2.57 -34.17
C THR A 32 21.63 4.02 -34.09
N SER A 33 21.21 4.83 -35.07
CA SER A 33 21.33 6.28 -34.99
C SER A 33 20.69 6.73 -33.70
N ASN A 34 21.41 7.53 -32.89
CA ASN A 34 20.90 8.09 -31.64
C ASN A 34 19.48 8.63 -31.86
N PRO A 35 18.51 8.26 -31.01
CA PRO A 35 17.16 8.79 -31.13
C PRO A 35 17.21 10.33 -31.06
N PRO A 36 16.38 11.04 -31.84
CA PRO A 36 16.33 12.49 -31.80
C PRO A 36 16.01 12.93 -30.37
N GLN A 37 16.80 13.86 -29.83
CA GLN A 37 16.50 14.46 -28.53
C GLN A 37 15.20 15.25 -28.67
N VAL A 38 14.13 14.73 -28.07
CA VAL A 38 12.89 15.48 -27.88
C VAL A 38 13.14 16.52 -26.80
N PRO A 39 12.83 17.81 -27.04
CA PRO A 39 12.89 18.84 -26.01
C PRO A 39 11.87 18.48 -24.93
N TYR A 40 12.33 17.97 -23.80
CA TYR A 40 11.48 17.85 -22.61
C TYR A 40 11.02 19.26 -22.24
N GLY A 41 9.71 19.43 -22.12
CA GLY A 41 9.05 20.71 -21.84
C GLY A 41 9.65 21.38 -20.61
N GLN A 42 9.67 22.71 -20.63
CA GLN A 42 10.12 23.52 -19.50
C GLN A 42 9.35 23.14 -18.23
N SER A 43 10.07 22.96 -17.13
CA SER A 43 9.47 22.79 -15.81
C SER A 43 8.62 24.02 -15.47
N SER A 44 7.31 23.83 -15.39
CA SER A 44 6.38 24.85 -14.91
C SER A 44 6.76 25.26 -13.49
N SER A 45 6.81 26.56 -13.23
CA SER A 45 7.07 27.13 -11.90
C SER A 45 6.00 26.62 -10.92
N TYR A 46 6.43 25.79 -9.98
CA TYR A 46 5.60 25.12 -8.99
C TYR A 46 5.25 26.05 -7.82
N ASN A 47 3.95 26.13 -7.48
CA ASN A 47 3.49 26.68 -6.21
C ASN A 47 3.04 25.50 -5.34
N PRO A 48 3.68 25.23 -4.19
CA PRO A 48 3.25 24.16 -3.28
C PRO A 48 1.85 24.45 -2.76
N VAL A 49 0.96 23.47 -2.84
CA VAL A 49 -0.31 23.49 -2.13
C VAL A 49 -0.09 22.72 -0.83
N VAL A 50 -0.07 23.44 0.29
CA VAL A 50 -0.03 22.82 1.61
C VAL A 50 -1.45 22.37 1.93
N ILE A 51 -1.69 21.07 2.00
CA ILE A 51 -2.94 20.53 2.53
C ILE A 51 -2.82 20.64 4.05
N THR A 52 -3.41 21.69 4.62
CA THR A 52 -3.58 21.76 6.07
C THR A 52 -4.78 20.92 6.46
N SER A 53 -4.55 19.79 7.12
CA SER A 53 -5.63 19.04 7.76
C SER A 53 -6.36 19.97 8.72
N SER A 54 -7.65 20.20 8.45
CA SER A 54 -8.50 20.99 9.33
C SER A 54 -8.98 20.06 10.44
N GLY A 55 -8.05 19.63 11.30
CA GLY A 55 -8.35 18.87 12.50
C GLY A 55 -9.29 19.68 13.39
N THR A 56 -10.58 19.42 13.28
CA THR A 56 -11.60 20.03 14.14
C THR A 56 -11.60 19.29 15.47
N SER A 57 -10.53 19.44 16.24
CA SER A 57 -10.43 18.91 17.61
C SER A 57 -11.25 19.78 18.56
N ALA A 58 -12.57 19.81 18.37
CA ALA A 58 -13.51 20.24 19.39
C ALA A 58 -14.00 19.00 20.15
N ALA A 59 -13.12 18.39 20.95
CA ALA A 59 -13.53 17.38 21.91
C ALA A 59 -14.45 18.02 22.96
N PRO A 60 -15.73 17.63 23.07
CA PRO A 60 -16.58 18.14 24.13
C PRO A 60 -16.18 17.46 25.45
N LYS A 61 -16.04 18.28 26.49
CA LYS A 61 -15.75 17.92 27.90
C LYS A 61 -16.84 17.02 28.52
N ILE A 62 -17.05 15.81 28.02
CA ILE A 62 -18.07 14.88 28.50
C ILE A 62 -17.47 13.66 29.23
N VAL A 63 -16.16 13.40 29.06
CA VAL A 63 -15.51 12.21 29.66
C VAL A 63 -15.35 12.31 31.20
N LEU A 64 -15.41 13.50 31.79
CA LEU A 64 -15.25 13.67 33.25
C LEU A 64 -16.50 13.38 34.09
N LEU A 65 -17.67 13.13 33.47
CA LEU A 65 -18.92 12.87 34.21
C LEU A 65 -19.22 11.37 34.38
N VAL A 66 -18.59 10.51 33.56
CA VAL A 66 -18.81 9.05 33.61
C VAL A 66 -18.00 8.39 34.74
N VAL A 67 -16.83 8.94 35.09
CA VAL A 67 -15.96 8.40 36.15
C VAL A 67 -16.56 8.62 37.56
N ALA A 68 -17.32 9.70 37.77
CA ALA A 68 -17.95 9.97 39.07
C ALA A 68 -19.16 9.07 39.38
N LEU A 69 -19.83 8.51 38.37
CA LEU A 69 -20.96 7.60 38.53
C LEU A 69 -20.52 6.14 38.75
N LEU A 70 -19.32 5.75 38.31
CA LEU A 70 -18.79 4.38 38.46
C LEU A 70 -18.31 4.05 39.87
N VAL A 71 -18.04 5.04 40.73
CA VAL A 71 -17.58 4.80 42.12
C VAL A 71 -18.74 4.62 43.11
N LEU A 72 -19.97 5.00 42.74
CA LEU A 72 -21.16 4.92 43.61
C LEU A 72 -22.16 3.80 43.26
N GLY A 73 -22.03 3.18 42.08
CA GLY A 73 -22.95 2.14 41.58
C GLY A 73 -22.30 0.76 41.49
N GLY A 74 -21.92 0.19 42.64
CA GLY A 74 -21.45 -1.19 42.70
C GLY A 74 -22.50 -2.21 42.22
N VAL A 75 -22.02 -3.24 41.53
CA VAL A 75 -22.57 -4.60 41.52
C VAL A 75 -23.95 -4.75 40.84
N VAL A 76 -24.04 -4.61 39.51
CA VAL A 76 -24.82 -5.45 38.54
C VAL A 76 -24.52 -4.93 37.13
N ALA A 77 -23.45 -5.38 36.47
CA ALA A 77 -23.26 -5.27 35.00
C ALA A 77 -22.01 -6.04 34.49
N GLY A 78 -21.66 -7.18 35.11
CA GLY A 78 -20.48 -7.97 34.74
C GLY A 78 -20.61 -8.79 33.45
N ALA A 79 -21.38 -8.35 32.46
CA ALA A 79 -21.62 -9.14 31.24
C ALA A 79 -21.89 -8.34 29.94
N ILE A 80 -21.72 -7.00 29.90
CA ILE A 80 -22.03 -6.22 28.68
C ILE A 80 -20.81 -5.45 28.12
N ALA A 81 -19.68 -5.39 28.82
CA ALA A 81 -18.49 -4.67 28.34
C ALA A 81 -17.57 -5.45 27.37
N ILE A 82 -17.85 -6.74 27.09
CA ILE A 82 -17.02 -7.53 26.16
C ILE A 82 -17.52 -7.38 24.71
N PHE A 83 -18.75 -6.91 24.46
CA PHE A 83 -19.29 -6.77 23.10
C PHE A 83 -19.20 -5.36 22.51
N ALA A 84 -18.64 -4.39 23.24
CA ALA A 84 -18.34 -3.06 22.70
C ALA A 84 -16.89 -2.93 22.18
N ALA A 85 -16.02 -3.92 22.45
CA ALA A 85 -14.63 -3.95 22.00
C ALA A 85 -14.37 -4.94 20.83
N VAL A 86 -15.40 -5.62 20.33
CA VAL A 86 -15.28 -6.65 19.28
C VAL A 86 -16.38 -6.54 18.21
N GLY A 87 -17.03 -5.38 18.08
CA GLY A 87 -18.26 -5.31 17.26
C GLY A 87 -18.81 -3.92 17.02
N GLY A 88 -17.94 -2.95 16.74
CA GLY A 88 -18.34 -1.69 16.13
C GLY A 88 -18.86 -1.92 14.71
N VAL A 89 -20.12 -2.35 14.59
CA VAL A 89 -21.06 -2.11 13.49
C VAL A 89 -20.43 -1.86 12.10
N GLY A 90 -19.77 -2.88 11.56
CA GLY A 90 -19.20 -2.86 10.21
C GLY A 90 -19.47 -4.15 9.44
N GLY A 91 -20.73 -4.59 9.36
CA GLY A 91 -21.23 -5.51 8.33
C GLY A 91 -20.65 -6.94 8.27
N LEU A 92 -21.52 -7.92 8.03
CA LEU A 92 -21.15 -9.30 7.63
C LEU A 92 -20.60 -9.36 6.18
N GLY A 93 -19.68 -8.44 5.88
CA GLY A 93 -19.13 -8.05 4.59
C GLY A 93 -18.37 -6.72 4.65
N GLY A 94 -17.99 -6.22 5.84
CA GLY A 94 -17.17 -5.02 6.01
C GLY A 94 -15.71 -5.34 5.71
N GLY A 95 -15.28 -4.97 4.50
CA GLY A 95 -13.86 -4.86 4.20
C GLY A 95 -13.26 -3.66 4.94
N ILE A 96 -11.95 -3.68 5.10
CA ILE A 96 -11.16 -2.52 5.51
C ILE A 96 -11.23 -1.42 4.43
N ASP A 97 -11.02 -0.18 4.83
CA ASP A 97 -10.50 0.88 3.98
C ASP A 97 -9.01 1.06 4.29
N ALA A 98 -8.15 0.40 3.52
CA ALA A 98 -6.71 0.39 3.75
C ALA A 98 -6.04 1.78 3.66
N LYS A 99 -6.76 2.82 3.21
CA LYS A 99 -6.31 4.22 3.19
C LYS A 99 -6.77 5.01 4.42
N ASP A 100 -7.63 4.43 5.24
CA ASP A 100 -8.03 5.01 6.52
C ASP A 100 -6.90 4.84 7.57
N PRO A 101 -6.54 5.91 8.31
CA PRO A 101 -5.50 5.84 9.33
C PRO A 101 -5.75 4.80 10.44
N GLU A 102 -7.01 4.56 10.84
CA GLU A 102 -7.36 3.61 11.89
C GLU A 102 -7.12 2.17 11.41
N ASP A 103 -7.50 1.86 10.17
CA ASP A 103 -7.29 0.53 9.57
C ASP A 103 -5.79 0.26 9.29
N PHE A 104 -5.00 1.29 8.96
CA PHE A 104 -3.54 1.15 8.82
C PHE A 104 -2.84 0.94 10.19
N GLU A 105 -3.35 1.56 11.25
CA GLU A 105 -2.87 1.32 12.62
C GLU A 105 -3.16 -0.14 13.03
N GLU A 106 -4.37 -0.65 12.79
CA GLU A 106 -4.72 -2.06 13.02
C GLU A 106 -3.80 -3.00 12.22
N PHE A 107 -3.56 -2.70 10.94
CA PHE A 107 -2.61 -3.45 10.11
C PHE A 107 -1.23 -3.53 10.75
N THR A 108 -0.71 -2.40 11.24
CA THR A 108 0.64 -2.34 11.81
C THR A 108 0.73 -3.17 13.10
N GLU A 109 -0.28 -3.10 13.97
CA GLU A 109 -0.36 -3.90 15.19
C GLU A 109 -0.44 -5.41 14.89
N GLU A 110 -1.33 -5.83 13.98
CA GLU A 110 -1.47 -7.25 13.62
C GLU A 110 -0.26 -7.77 12.84
N PHE A 111 0.41 -6.91 12.07
CA PHE A 111 1.68 -7.24 11.39
C PHE A 111 2.79 -7.52 12.42
N GLU A 112 3.01 -6.61 13.37
CA GLU A 112 4.01 -6.79 14.42
C GLU A 112 3.74 -8.06 15.24
N LYS A 113 2.48 -8.27 15.64
CA LYS A 113 2.05 -9.45 16.38
C LYS A 113 2.30 -10.76 15.64
N LYS A 114 2.07 -10.79 14.32
CA LYS A 114 2.23 -12.00 13.51
C LYS A 114 3.68 -12.32 13.16
N PHE A 115 4.44 -11.31 12.76
CA PHE A 115 5.80 -11.49 12.25
C PHE A 115 6.88 -11.21 13.31
N GLY A 116 6.51 -10.62 14.44
CA GLY A 116 7.43 -10.24 15.52
C GLY A 116 8.37 -9.09 15.16
N ARG A 117 8.03 -8.31 14.12
CA ARG A 117 8.82 -7.19 13.59
C ARG A 117 7.95 -6.25 12.75
N THR A 118 8.45 -5.06 12.49
CA THR A 118 7.78 -4.00 11.72
C THR A 118 8.60 -3.52 10.52
N ASP A 119 9.80 -4.07 10.28
CA ASP A 119 10.60 -3.71 9.12
C ASP A 119 10.00 -4.27 7.82
N VAL A 120 9.77 -3.39 6.86
CA VAL A 120 9.25 -3.73 5.52
C VAL A 120 10.05 -3.00 4.44
N GLN A 121 9.94 -3.43 3.19
CA GLN A 121 10.56 -2.75 2.04
C GLN A 121 9.57 -1.81 1.33
N SER A 122 8.31 -2.21 1.24
CA SER A 122 7.24 -1.40 0.66
C SER A 122 5.87 -1.83 1.17
N VAL A 123 4.93 -0.89 1.13
CA VAL A 123 3.52 -1.10 1.46
C VAL A 123 2.66 -0.45 0.39
N ASN A 124 1.69 -1.18 -0.14
CA ASN A 124 0.76 -0.70 -1.15
C ASN A 124 -0.66 -0.74 -0.57
N LEU A 125 -1.29 0.43 -0.49
CA LEU A 125 -2.64 0.61 0.04
C LEU A 125 -3.64 0.66 -1.12
N TYR A 126 -4.48 -0.36 -1.19
CA TYR A 126 -5.63 -0.42 -2.10
C TYR A 126 -6.87 0.03 -1.33
N THR A 127 -8.09 -0.17 -1.84
CA THR A 127 -9.29 0.13 -1.02
C THR A 127 -9.50 -0.98 0.00
N ASP A 128 -9.61 -2.21 -0.47
CA ASP A 128 -10.08 -3.35 0.31
C ASP A 128 -8.97 -4.29 0.78
N TYR A 129 -7.70 -3.92 0.59
CA TYR A 129 -6.54 -4.69 1.02
C TYR A 129 -5.24 -3.86 1.07
N ILE A 130 -4.28 -4.36 1.83
CA ILE A 130 -2.89 -3.90 1.86
C ILE A 130 -2.01 -5.00 1.28
N ILE A 131 -1.05 -4.64 0.43
CA ILE A 131 0.07 -5.53 0.09
C ILE A 131 1.31 -5.01 0.82
N VAL A 132 1.93 -5.86 1.63
CA VAL A 132 3.18 -5.57 2.33
C VAL A 132 4.30 -6.47 1.86
N TYR A 133 5.47 -5.90 1.64
CA TYR A 133 6.66 -6.61 1.19
C TYR A 133 7.65 -6.73 2.35
N LEU A 134 7.73 -7.94 2.91
CA LEU A 134 8.61 -8.27 4.03
C LEU A 134 9.95 -8.80 3.49
N PRO A 135 11.11 -8.29 3.96
CA PRO A 135 12.40 -8.88 3.63
C PRO A 135 12.47 -10.33 4.15
N TYR A 136 13.00 -11.25 3.33
CA TYR A 136 13.03 -12.68 3.63
C TYR A 136 13.85 -13.00 4.89
N SER A 137 14.86 -12.19 5.16
CA SER A 137 15.71 -12.31 6.35
C SER A 137 15.98 -10.93 6.97
N GLU A 138 16.68 -10.91 8.11
CA GLU A 138 17.18 -9.68 8.73
C GLU A 138 18.49 -9.18 8.08
N ASP A 139 19.08 -9.99 7.19
CA ASP A 139 20.28 -9.60 6.46
C ASP A 139 19.93 -8.51 5.45
N ARG A 140 20.53 -7.33 5.59
CA ARG A 140 20.29 -6.18 4.71
C ARG A 140 20.82 -6.37 3.29
N ASP A 141 21.74 -7.32 3.11
CA ASP A 141 22.28 -7.67 1.80
C ASP A 141 21.44 -8.76 1.09
N ASP A 142 20.43 -9.33 1.77
CA ASP A 142 19.49 -10.28 1.18
C ASP A 142 18.42 -9.53 0.38
N ASP A 143 18.49 -9.66 -0.94
CA ASP A 143 17.54 -9.01 -1.85
C ASP A 143 16.20 -9.75 -1.93
N ARG A 144 16.02 -10.89 -1.28
CA ARG A 144 14.77 -11.66 -1.36
C ARG A 144 13.69 -11.07 -0.46
N GLN A 145 12.45 -11.08 -0.94
CA GLN A 145 11.28 -10.61 -0.21
C GLN A 145 10.06 -11.50 -0.42
N ILE A 146 9.14 -11.47 0.54
CA ILE A 146 7.83 -12.12 0.46
C ILE A 146 6.75 -11.04 0.57
N GLY A 147 5.86 -11.01 -0.42
CA GLY A 147 4.68 -10.15 -0.40
C GLY A 147 3.50 -10.85 0.26
N TYR A 148 2.85 -10.16 1.21
CA TYR A 148 1.63 -10.62 1.87
C TYR A 148 0.47 -9.67 1.58
N THR A 149 -0.73 -10.24 1.42
CA THR A 149 -1.97 -9.48 1.36
C THR A 149 -2.66 -9.52 2.71
N TRP A 150 -3.13 -8.36 3.18
CA TRP A 150 -3.94 -8.22 4.39
C TRP A 150 -5.27 -7.56 4.05
N ARG A 151 -6.37 -8.06 4.62
CA ARG A 151 -7.76 -7.64 4.32
C ARG A 151 -8.56 -7.32 5.60
N GLY A 152 -7.87 -7.07 6.72
CA GLY A 152 -8.47 -6.98 8.06
C GLY A 152 -8.19 -8.20 8.93
N GLY A 153 -8.21 -8.02 10.25
CA GLY A 153 -8.01 -9.10 11.22
C GLY A 153 -6.58 -9.64 11.31
N ASP A 154 -6.40 -10.92 11.64
CA ASP A 154 -5.09 -11.56 11.90
C ASP A 154 -4.57 -12.42 10.73
N GLU A 155 -5.29 -12.41 9.60
CA GLU A 155 -4.97 -13.20 8.42
C GLU A 155 -4.06 -12.42 7.45
N PHE A 156 -2.97 -13.08 7.07
CA PHE A 156 -2.02 -12.57 6.08
C PHE A 156 -1.78 -13.68 5.08
N GLU A 157 -2.16 -13.44 3.83
CA GLU A 157 -2.04 -14.41 2.75
C GLU A 157 -0.74 -14.15 1.97
N GLU A 158 0.11 -15.17 1.82
CA GLU A 158 1.29 -15.05 0.96
C GLU A 158 0.84 -14.86 -0.50
N TRP A 159 1.11 -13.69 -1.07
CA TRP A 159 0.71 -13.32 -2.43
C TRP A 159 1.77 -13.74 -3.47
N HIS A 160 3.04 -13.42 -3.22
CA HIS A 160 4.13 -13.75 -4.13
C HIS A 160 5.50 -13.66 -3.45
N ARG A 161 6.52 -14.22 -4.10
CA ARG A 161 7.93 -14.12 -3.72
C ARG A 161 8.70 -13.41 -4.84
N SER A 162 9.61 -12.51 -4.49
CA SER A 162 10.40 -11.74 -5.44
C SER A 162 11.77 -11.39 -4.87
N THR A 163 12.55 -10.64 -5.62
CA THR A 163 13.68 -9.86 -5.11
C THR A 163 13.40 -8.36 -5.22
N SER A 164 14.04 -7.56 -4.35
CA SER A 164 14.03 -6.10 -4.33
C SER A 164 15.33 -5.56 -3.74
N THR A 165 15.77 -4.41 -4.25
CA THR A 165 16.90 -3.63 -3.71
C THR A 165 16.42 -2.39 -2.97
N GLU A 166 15.12 -2.27 -2.72
CA GLU A 166 14.54 -1.16 -1.98
C GLU A 166 15.00 -1.20 -0.51
N PRO A 167 15.33 -0.03 0.07
CA PRO A 167 15.75 0.03 1.46
C PRO A 167 14.60 -0.31 2.40
N THR A 168 14.91 -1.00 3.50
CA THR A 168 13.94 -1.30 4.56
C THR A 168 13.63 -0.07 5.41
N PHE A 169 12.41 0.01 5.92
CA PHE A 169 11.96 0.99 6.91
C PHE A 169 11.03 0.34 7.93
N ASP A 170 10.91 0.96 9.10
CA ASP A 170 10.05 0.50 10.18
C ASP A 170 8.66 1.13 10.02
N LEU A 171 7.61 0.30 9.99
CA LEU A 171 6.22 0.77 9.90
C LEU A 171 5.84 1.75 11.02
N THR A 172 6.48 1.66 12.20
CA THR A 172 6.21 2.55 13.34
C THR A 172 6.73 3.98 13.15
N GLU A 173 7.57 4.22 12.13
CA GLU A 173 8.05 5.56 11.77
C GLU A 173 7.02 6.36 10.94
N ILE A 174 5.93 5.70 10.51
CA ILE A 174 4.94 6.25 9.58
C ILE A 174 3.85 6.97 10.37
N ASP A 175 3.71 8.28 10.12
CA ASP A 175 2.57 9.04 10.63
C ASP A 175 1.33 8.73 9.77
N THR A 176 0.44 7.91 10.29
CA THR A 176 -0.78 7.48 9.58
C THR A 176 -1.70 8.65 9.22
N SER A 177 -1.64 9.74 9.96
CA SER A 177 -2.43 10.94 9.66
C SER A 177 -2.00 11.63 8.37
N ALA A 178 -0.78 11.35 7.86
CA ALA A 178 -0.33 11.85 6.58
C ALA A 178 -1.06 11.21 5.39
N ILE A 179 -1.61 9.99 5.56
CA ILE A 179 -2.28 9.22 4.49
C ILE A 179 -3.64 9.85 4.14
N ASP A 180 -4.30 10.45 5.13
CA ASP A 180 -5.61 11.08 4.97
C ASP A 180 -5.59 12.17 3.88
N GLY A 181 -6.55 12.09 2.97
CA GLY A 181 -6.69 13.04 1.86
C GLY A 181 -5.64 12.95 0.74
N MET A 182 -4.65 12.05 0.80
CA MET A 182 -3.65 11.91 -0.28
C MET A 182 -4.28 11.57 -1.63
N CYS A 183 -5.39 10.81 -1.61
CA CYS A 183 -6.14 10.44 -2.80
C CYS A 183 -6.92 11.60 -3.42
N ASP A 184 -7.36 12.59 -2.64
CA ASP A 184 -8.15 13.72 -3.15
C ASP A 184 -7.41 14.50 -4.25
N SER A 185 -6.11 14.67 -4.08
CA SER A 185 -5.24 15.36 -5.03
C SER A 185 -5.13 14.65 -6.39
N VAL A 186 -5.07 13.31 -6.41
CA VAL A 186 -4.98 12.55 -7.67
C VAL A 186 -6.35 12.32 -8.29
N LEU A 187 -7.38 12.06 -7.49
CA LEU A 187 -8.75 11.84 -7.97
C LEU A 187 -9.35 13.10 -8.61
N SER A 188 -9.03 14.29 -8.10
CA SER A 188 -9.48 15.56 -8.71
C SER A 188 -8.92 15.81 -10.12
N ARG A 189 -7.87 15.09 -10.52
CA ARG A 189 -7.19 15.21 -11.83
C ARG A 189 -7.39 14.00 -12.74
N ALA A 190 -7.80 12.86 -12.18
CA ALA A 190 -8.06 11.65 -12.94
C ALA A 190 -9.52 11.61 -13.41
N ASP A 191 -9.77 12.08 -14.63
CA ASP A 191 -11.12 12.16 -15.20
C ASP A 191 -11.86 10.80 -15.20
N GLY A 192 -12.90 10.72 -14.37
CA GLY A 192 -13.75 9.54 -14.24
C GLY A 192 -13.23 8.49 -13.24
N ALA A 193 -12.13 8.76 -12.54
CA ALA A 193 -11.67 7.92 -11.45
C ALA A 193 -12.61 8.01 -10.24
N THR A 194 -12.73 6.89 -9.55
CA THR A 194 -13.47 6.72 -8.30
C THR A 194 -12.48 6.49 -7.15
N PRO A 195 -12.91 6.57 -5.87
CA PRO A 195 -12.03 6.28 -4.74
C PRO A 195 -11.28 4.93 -4.85
N ASP A 196 -11.88 3.93 -5.50
CA ASP A 196 -11.28 2.61 -5.72
C ASP A 196 -10.17 2.58 -6.76
N ASP A 197 -10.08 3.62 -7.58
CA ASP A 197 -9.03 3.77 -8.59
C ASP A 197 -7.79 4.46 -8.02
N CYS A 198 -7.82 4.91 -6.76
CA CYS A 198 -6.67 5.49 -6.07
C CYS A 198 -5.89 4.44 -5.27
N TYR A 199 -4.58 4.43 -5.48
CA TYR A 199 -3.62 3.60 -4.76
C TYR A 199 -2.53 4.47 -4.12
N ILE A 200 -2.08 4.10 -2.93
CA ILE A 200 -0.96 4.77 -2.25
C ILE A 200 0.17 3.76 -2.11
N PHE A 201 1.35 4.11 -2.64
CA PHE A 201 2.57 3.34 -2.49
C PHE A 201 3.45 4.03 -1.45
N LEU A 202 3.72 3.35 -0.34
CA LEU A 202 4.65 3.78 0.69
C LEU A 202 5.97 3.01 0.53
N ARG A 203 7.05 3.75 0.34
CA ARG A 203 8.40 3.19 0.20
C ARG A 203 9.44 4.19 0.64
N LYS A 204 10.55 3.70 1.17
CA LYS A 204 11.68 4.55 1.50
C LYS A 204 12.49 4.90 0.25
N PRO A 205 12.73 6.19 -0.04
CA PRO A 205 13.47 6.60 -1.23
C PRO A 205 14.94 6.15 -1.17
N PRO A 206 15.48 5.48 -2.20
CA PRO A 206 16.82 4.90 -2.18
C PRO A 206 17.95 5.94 -2.29
N ASP A 207 17.65 7.12 -2.84
CA ASP A 207 18.59 8.21 -3.10
C ASP A 207 18.52 9.33 -2.05
N GLY A 208 17.72 9.15 -1.00
CA GLY A 208 17.49 10.17 0.02
C GLY A 208 16.63 11.34 -0.48
N SER A 209 15.93 11.18 -1.60
CA SER A 209 14.85 12.12 -1.99
C SER A 209 13.75 12.16 -0.92
N GLU A 210 12.89 13.17 -0.98
CA GLU A 210 11.85 13.38 0.02
C GLU A 210 10.56 12.58 -0.26
N GLY A 211 10.40 11.95 -1.43
CA GLY A 211 9.17 11.27 -1.82
C GLY A 211 9.01 9.88 -1.18
N TRP A 212 8.26 9.80 -0.08
CA TRP A 212 7.97 8.55 0.65
C TRP A 212 6.66 7.91 0.20
N TYR A 213 5.62 8.72 0.06
CA TYR A 213 4.33 8.26 -0.43
C TYR A 213 4.17 8.65 -1.89
N ARG A 214 3.58 7.77 -2.68
CA ARG A 214 3.10 8.08 -4.03
C ARG A 214 1.63 7.69 -4.12
N ALA A 215 0.75 8.69 -4.13
CA ALA A 215 -0.64 8.48 -4.52
C ALA A 215 -0.74 8.46 -6.04
N SER A 216 -1.53 7.55 -6.60
CA SER A 216 -1.73 7.42 -8.04
C SER A 216 -3.17 7.03 -8.34
N ALA A 217 -3.70 7.57 -9.43
CA ALA A 217 -4.97 7.16 -10.01
C ALA A 217 -4.85 7.07 -11.54
N SER A 218 -5.72 6.29 -12.17
CA SER A 218 -5.84 6.23 -13.64
C SER A 218 -7.16 6.80 -14.08
N ASP A 219 -7.15 7.61 -15.13
CA ASP A 219 -8.37 8.14 -15.73
C ASP A 219 -9.05 7.12 -16.67
N SER A 220 -10.25 7.47 -17.15
CA SER A 220 -11.02 6.67 -18.11
C SER A 220 -10.32 6.41 -19.46
N PHE A 221 -9.19 7.06 -19.73
CA PHE A 221 -8.35 6.88 -20.92
C PHE A 221 -7.04 6.11 -20.62
N ASN A 222 -6.90 5.54 -19.42
CA ASN A 222 -5.68 4.87 -18.93
C ASN A 222 -4.46 5.81 -18.83
N ARG A 223 -4.65 7.12 -18.66
CA ARG A 223 -3.58 8.02 -18.26
C ARG A 223 -3.43 7.96 -16.76
N SER A 224 -2.19 7.76 -16.30
CA SER A 224 -1.86 7.72 -14.88
C SER A 224 -1.43 9.10 -14.42
N VAL A 225 -2.12 9.61 -13.39
CA VAL A 225 -1.72 10.80 -12.65
C VAL A 225 -1.18 10.38 -11.29
N TRP A 226 -0.16 11.06 -10.80
CA TRP A 226 0.39 10.78 -9.47
C TRP A 226 0.86 12.04 -8.74
N THR A 227 0.91 11.93 -7.42
CA THR A 227 1.49 12.90 -6.50
C THR A 227 2.42 12.17 -5.53
N GLU A 228 3.59 12.74 -5.29
CA GLU A 228 4.54 12.28 -4.28
C GLU A 228 4.51 13.21 -3.06
N TYR A 229 4.56 12.60 -1.88
CA TYR A 229 4.55 13.28 -0.60
C TYR A 229 5.71 12.82 0.28
N ASP A 230 6.19 13.71 1.14
CA ASP A 230 7.13 13.37 2.20
C ASP A 230 6.48 12.63 3.38
N LEU A 231 7.28 12.23 4.37
CA LEU A 231 6.80 11.54 5.58
C LEU A 231 5.70 12.29 6.33
N ASN A 232 5.63 13.62 6.19
CA ASN A 232 4.67 14.48 6.87
C ASN A 232 3.43 14.78 5.98
N GLY A 233 3.30 14.13 4.83
CA GLY A 233 2.19 14.36 3.88
C GLY A 233 2.33 15.65 3.08
N VAL A 234 3.51 16.27 3.03
CA VAL A 234 3.75 17.47 2.22
C VAL A 234 4.07 17.06 0.78
N GLU A 235 3.38 17.64 -0.19
CA GLU A 235 3.62 17.39 -1.61
C GLU A 235 5.04 17.82 -2.02
N VAL A 236 5.81 16.89 -2.58
CA VAL A 236 7.19 17.11 -3.08
C VAL A 236 7.32 16.91 -4.59
N GLY A 237 6.34 16.26 -5.23
CA GLY A 237 6.36 16.02 -6.67
C GLY A 237 4.99 15.61 -7.21
N ARG A 238 4.79 15.75 -8.53
CA ARG A 238 3.59 15.26 -9.23
C ARG A 238 3.84 15.10 -10.73
N SER A 239 2.99 14.29 -11.37
CA SER A 239 2.93 14.15 -12.83
C SER A 239 1.50 13.95 -13.32
N GLU A 240 1.30 14.23 -14.60
CA GLU A 240 0.07 14.04 -15.39
C GLU A 240 0.39 13.39 -16.74
#